data_AF-A0A3B9Q0S2-F1
#
_entry.id   AF-A0A3B9Q0S2-F1
#
_cell.length_a   1.000
_cell.length_b   1.000
_cell.length_c   1.000
_cell.angle_alpha   90.00
_cell.angle_beta   90.00
_cell.angle_gamma   90.00
#
_symmetry.space_group_name_H-M   'P 1'
#
loop_
_entity.id
_entity.type
_entity.pdbx_description
1 polymer ?
#
loop_
_entity_poly.entity_id
_entity_poly.type
_entity_poly.pdbx_seq_one_letter_code
_entity_poly.pdbx_strand_id
1 'polypeptide(L)'
;METNTSKNFADEVRAIPGGEHVEMCYSCGTCVSKCMIQQKVEPDYNPRRLLRMVMMDMREEAFASPTTWMCSACDLCYSGCPQEIHISSVIAAVKQLAIQNGYTSPLDTVAVKEEKCSGCGICVMACPYEAPHLIEKDVDGVMDRFAEVDVNRCMGCGTCVAACPMGAIAREGVANEDIVPQIAIKSKTTPSLVVFICDWCLRVEEDESILESYPDNVRVIHIPCSGRIDPQMAVMALASGIDGVLVCGCAPGECHFKRGTYVSQCKIGLLDKLIQQVELPEQRVKFVQIGTQDRGRIRLEIDNMLSSLEIVKEVA
;
A
#
# COMPACT_ATOMS: atom_id res chain seq x y z
N MET A 1 -37.69 -36.07 -1.28
CA MET A 1 -37.84 -34.73 -0.69
C MET A 1 -36.53 -34.01 -0.91
N GLU A 2 -36.40 -33.30 -2.02
CA GLU A 2 -35.34 -32.31 -2.18
C GLU A 2 -35.73 -31.13 -1.28
N THR A 3 -35.05 -31.02 -0.13
CA THR A 3 -35.17 -29.84 0.72
C THR A 3 -34.53 -28.69 -0.03
N ASN A 4 -35.36 -27.88 -0.69
CA ASN A 4 -34.98 -26.58 -1.21
C ASN A 4 -34.76 -25.66 -0.01
N THR A 5 -33.63 -25.82 0.67
CA THR A 5 -33.19 -24.91 1.73
C THR A 5 -32.87 -23.61 1.01
N SER A 6 -33.71 -22.59 1.20
CA SER A 6 -33.39 -21.21 0.81
C SER A 6 -31.99 -20.91 1.33
N LYS A 7 -31.00 -20.77 0.43
CA LYS A 7 -29.62 -20.48 0.84
C LYS A 7 -29.63 -19.10 1.49
N ASN A 8 -29.30 -19.05 2.78
CA ASN A 8 -29.12 -17.78 3.47
C ASN A 8 -27.76 -17.16 3.07
N PHE A 9 -27.53 -15.91 3.43
CA PHE A 9 -26.32 -15.20 3.03
C PHE A 9 -25.03 -15.87 3.52
N ALA A 10 -25.05 -16.46 4.72
CA ALA A 10 -23.91 -17.21 5.24
C ALA A 10 -23.60 -18.45 4.40
N ASP A 11 -24.61 -19.16 3.90
CA ASP A 11 -24.43 -20.32 3.01
C ASP A 11 -23.77 -19.94 1.68
N GLU A 12 -24.11 -18.76 1.13
CA GLU A 12 -23.49 -18.24 -0.08
C GLU A 12 -22.03 -17.85 0.14
N VAL A 13 -21.73 -17.17 1.25
CA VAL A 13 -20.34 -16.84 1.62
C VAL A 13 -19.52 -18.12 1.81
N ARG A 14 -20.08 -19.12 2.50
CA ARG A 14 -19.41 -20.42 2.74
C ARG A 14 -19.10 -21.18 1.44
N ALA A 15 -19.90 -20.95 0.40
CA ALA A 15 -19.73 -21.61 -0.91
C ALA A 15 -18.62 -20.97 -1.77
N ILE A 16 -18.12 -19.78 -1.40
CA ILE A 16 -17.01 -19.12 -2.10
C ILE A 16 -15.68 -19.55 -1.45
N PRO A 17 -14.65 -19.90 -2.24
CA PRO A 17 -13.33 -20.25 -1.71
C PRO A 17 -12.79 -19.20 -0.73
N GLY A 18 -12.41 -19.63 0.47
CA GLY A 18 -11.93 -18.76 1.55
C GLY A 18 -13.02 -18.24 2.49
N GLY A 19 -14.30 -18.48 2.19
CA GLY A 19 -15.45 -18.13 3.04
C GLY A 19 -15.90 -19.23 4.00
N GLU A 20 -15.28 -20.40 3.97
CA GLU A 20 -15.75 -21.64 4.61
C GLU A 20 -15.91 -21.51 6.13
N HIS A 21 -15.10 -20.67 6.76
CA HIS A 21 -15.03 -20.52 8.21
C HIS A 21 -15.85 -19.34 8.77
N VAL A 22 -16.72 -18.71 7.97
CA VAL A 22 -17.46 -17.50 8.38
C VAL A 22 -18.27 -17.69 9.68
N GLU A 23 -18.88 -18.85 9.88
CA GLU A 23 -19.71 -19.17 11.06
C GLU A 23 -18.92 -19.54 12.31
N MET A 24 -17.62 -19.78 12.20
CA MET A 24 -16.76 -20.04 13.36
C MET A 24 -16.52 -18.77 14.18
N CYS A 25 -16.87 -17.59 13.65
CA CYS A 25 -16.59 -16.31 14.30
C CYS A 25 -17.47 -16.08 15.53
N TYR A 26 -16.94 -16.35 16.72
CA TYR A 26 -17.59 -15.98 17.99
C TYR A 26 -17.40 -14.50 18.38
N SER A 27 -16.85 -13.66 17.50
CA SER A 27 -16.77 -12.20 17.65
C SER A 27 -15.85 -11.69 18.78
N CYS A 28 -14.65 -12.26 18.94
CA CYS A 28 -13.66 -11.80 19.93
C CYS A 28 -13.13 -10.37 19.73
N GLY A 29 -13.09 -9.88 18.47
CA GLY A 29 -12.61 -8.53 18.15
C GLY A 29 -11.11 -8.39 17.83
N THR A 30 -10.30 -9.46 17.84
CA THR A 30 -8.86 -9.35 17.52
C THR A 30 -8.56 -8.79 16.14
N CYS A 31 -9.42 -9.09 15.15
CA CYS A 31 -9.29 -8.54 13.80
C CYS A 31 -9.45 -7.02 13.74
N VAL A 32 -10.25 -6.45 14.65
CA VAL A 32 -10.44 -5.01 14.78
C VAL A 32 -9.22 -4.39 15.45
N SER A 33 -8.74 -4.95 16.56
CA SER A 33 -7.61 -4.39 17.32
C SER A 33 -6.27 -4.44 16.57
N LYS A 34 -6.06 -5.43 15.69
CA LYS A 34 -4.83 -5.52 14.87
C LYS A 34 -4.85 -4.67 13.60
N CYS A 35 -6.01 -4.21 13.16
CA CYS A 35 -6.16 -3.51 11.89
C CYS A 35 -6.04 -2.00 12.07
N MET A 36 -5.18 -1.36 11.27
CA MET A 36 -4.98 0.09 11.34
C MET A 36 -6.05 0.90 10.59
N ILE A 37 -6.88 0.27 9.74
CA ILE A 37 -7.86 1.00 8.91
C ILE A 37 -8.83 1.80 9.79
N GLN A 38 -9.31 1.18 10.87
CA GLN A 38 -10.26 1.84 11.77
C GLN A 38 -9.69 3.11 12.42
N GLN A 39 -8.42 3.05 12.81
CA GLN A 39 -7.76 4.15 13.51
C GLN A 39 -7.30 5.25 12.55
N LYS A 40 -6.85 4.88 11.33
CA LYS A 40 -6.20 5.82 10.41
C LYS A 40 -7.10 6.42 9.35
N VAL A 41 -8.15 5.70 8.91
CA VAL A 41 -8.87 6.07 7.68
C VAL A 41 -10.38 6.06 7.86
N GLU A 42 -10.94 4.98 8.43
CA GLU A 42 -12.39 4.78 8.44
C GLU A 42 -12.87 4.25 9.79
N PRO A 43 -13.39 5.11 10.69
CA PRO A 43 -13.85 4.72 12.02
C PRO A 43 -14.89 3.60 12.05
N ASP A 44 -15.71 3.45 11.00
CA ASP A 44 -16.72 2.39 10.89
C ASP A 44 -16.19 1.06 10.34
N TYR A 45 -14.91 0.99 9.96
CA TYR A 45 -14.27 -0.26 9.53
C TYR A 45 -14.23 -1.27 10.68
N ASN A 46 -14.95 -2.39 10.50
CA ASN A 46 -15.08 -3.39 11.55
C ASN A 46 -15.36 -4.80 10.99
N PRO A 47 -14.32 -5.62 10.77
CA PRO A 47 -14.47 -7.00 10.28
C PRO A 47 -15.39 -7.86 11.14
N ARG A 48 -15.36 -7.69 12.46
CA ARG A 48 -16.25 -8.42 13.38
C ARG A 48 -17.72 -8.09 13.11
N ARG A 49 -18.05 -6.82 12.89
CA ARG A 49 -19.41 -6.37 12.54
C ARG A 49 -19.84 -6.95 11.20
N LEU A 50 -18.97 -6.94 10.19
CA LEU A 50 -19.27 -7.50 8.87
C LEU A 50 -19.61 -8.99 8.94
N LEU A 51 -18.80 -9.80 9.63
CA LEU A 51 -19.09 -11.23 9.80
C LEU A 51 -20.42 -11.47 10.54
N ARG A 52 -20.81 -10.58 11.47
CA ARG A 52 -22.13 -10.65 12.11
C ARG A 52 -23.27 -10.28 11.17
N MET A 53 -23.10 -9.29 10.30
CA MET A 53 -24.07 -8.96 9.26
C MET A 53 -24.30 -10.17 8.33
N VAL A 54 -23.23 -10.89 7.96
CA VAL A 54 -23.34 -12.14 7.18
C VAL A 54 -24.18 -13.20 7.91
N MET A 55 -23.89 -13.48 9.18
CA MET A 55 -24.64 -14.45 9.99
C MET A 55 -26.10 -14.04 10.26
N MET A 56 -26.43 -12.76 10.13
CA MET A 56 -27.77 -12.20 10.36
C MET A 56 -28.56 -11.99 9.07
N ASP A 57 -28.06 -12.47 7.92
CA ASP A 57 -28.68 -12.31 6.60
C ASP A 57 -28.86 -10.84 6.15
N MET A 58 -28.05 -9.92 6.69
CA MET A 58 -28.06 -8.48 6.40
C MET A 58 -27.21 -8.15 5.17
N ARG A 59 -27.71 -8.50 3.98
CA ARG A 59 -26.96 -8.46 2.71
C ARG A 59 -26.62 -7.04 2.27
N GLU A 60 -27.62 -6.18 2.16
CA GLU A 60 -27.44 -4.82 1.62
C GLU A 60 -26.50 -4.01 2.51
N GLU A 61 -26.62 -4.14 3.83
CA GLU A 61 -25.74 -3.49 4.80
C GLU A 61 -24.32 -4.04 4.76
N ALA A 62 -24.15 -5.35 4.56
CA ALA A 62 -22.84 -5.95 4.38
C ALA A 62 -22.17 -5.46 3.09
N PHE A 63 -22.89 -5.41 1.98
CA PHE A 63 -22.38 -4.94 0.69
C PHE A 63 -22.04 -3.45 0.71
N ALA A 64 -22.84 -2.63 1.37
CA ALA A 64 -22.57 -1.20 1.53
C ALA A 64 -21.49 -0.88 2.58
N SER A 65 -21.11 -1.85 3.43
CA SER A 65 -20.13 -1.61 4.50
C SER A 65 -18.75 -1.24 3.95
N PRO A 66 -18.09 -0.20 4.48
CA PRO A 66 -16.71 0.11 4.10
C PRO A 66 -15.74 -1.06 4.36
N THR A 67 -16.07 -1.91 5.33
CA THR A 67 -15.28 -3.11 5.66
C THR A 67 -15.15 -4.08 4.47
N THR A 68 -16.20 -4.19 3.65
CA THR A 68 -16.22 -5.03 2.45
C THR A 68 -15.20 -4.56 1.42
N TRP A 69 -14.97 -3.25 1.34
CA TRP A 69 -14.19 -2.64 0.27
C TRP A 69 -12.76 -2.33 0.68
N MET A 70 -12.54 -1.90 1.92
CA MET A 70 -11.25 -1.39 2.39
C MET A 70 -10.27 -2.48 2.86
N CYS A 71 -10.72 -3.73 3.04
CA CYS A 71 -9.83 -4.80 3.45
C CYS A 71 -8.74 -5.04 2.40
N SER A 72 -7.49 -4.83 2.77
CA SER A 72 -6.33 -4.97 1.88
C SER A 72 -5.78 -6.40 1.77
N ALA A 73 -6.39 -7.35 2.48
CA ALA A 73 -5.96 -8.75 2.56
C ALA A 73 -4.47 -8.91 2.94
N CYS A 74 -4.02 -8.14 3.93
CA CYS A 74 -2.66 -8.24 4.50
C CYS A 74 -2.48 -9.36 5.54
N ASP A 75 -3.57 -9.98 6.00
CA ASP A 75 -3.60 -11.10 6.95
C ASP A 75 -2.92 -10.89 8.31
N LEU A 76 -2.59 -9.64 8.67
CA LEU A 76 -2.15 -9.30 10.02
C LEU A 76 -3.13 -9.79 11.11
N CYS A 77 -4.43 -9.79 10.81
CA CYS A 77 -5.47 -10.27 11.71
C CYS A 77 -5.51 -11.80 11.88
N TYR A 78 -5.02 -12.57 10.91
CA TYR A 78 -5.11 -14.02 10.90
C TYR A 78 -4.33 -14.65 12.06
N SER A 79 -3.08 -14.23 12.26
CA SER A 79 -2.22 -14.67 13.37
C SER A 79 -2.81 -14.45 14.77
N GLY A 80 -3.79 -13.55 14.90
CA GLY A 80 -4.47 -13.28 16.17
C GLY A 80 -5.85 -13.94 16.28
N CYS A 81 -6.32 -14.63 15.25
CA CYS A 81 -7.66 -15.22 15.26
C CYS A 81 -7.65 -16.54 16.05
N PRO A 82 -8.37 -16.63 17.19
CA PRO A 82 -8.44 -17.84 18.01
C PRO A 82 -9.26 -18.98 17.36
N GLN A 83 -9.86 -18.73 16.21
CA GLN A 83 -10.62 -19.69 15.42
C GLN A 83 -9.98 -19.93 14.06
N GLU A 84 -8.77 -19.39 13.83
CA GLU A 84 -8.01 -19.57 12.59
C GLU A 84 -8.83 -19.22 11.33
N ILE A 85 -9.68 -18.19 11.44
CA ILE A 85 -10.47 -17.69 10.33
C ILE A 85 -9.61 -16.74 9.51
N HIS A 86 -9.43 -17.03 8.23
CA HIS A 86 -8.92 -16.06 7.26
C HIS A 86 -9.95 -14.97 6.99
N ILE A 87 -10.08 -14.02 7.91
CA ILE A 87 -11.07 -12.94 7.87
C ILE A 87 -11.03 -12.17 6.54
N SER A 88 -9.84 -11.91 6.02
CA SER A 88 -9.64 -11.28 4.70
C SER A 88 -10.29 -12.05 3.55
N SER A 89 -10.28 -13.38 3.61
CA SER A 89 -10.85 -14.26 2.58
C SER A 89 -12.37 -14.31 2.69
N VAL A 90 -12.90 -14.33 3.91
CA VAL A 90 -14.34 -14.15 4.16
C VAL A 90 -14.81 -12.78 3.63
N ILE A 91 -14.05 -11.71 3.89
CA ILE A 91 -14.37 -10.38 3.35
C ILE A 91 -14.31 -10.37 1.81
N ALA A 92 -13.30 -11.03 1.22
CA ALA A 92 -13.20 -11.15 -0.24
C ALA A 92 -14.40 -11.90 -0.84
N ALA A 93 -14.90 -12.94 -0.16
CA ALA A 93 -16.13 -13.63 -0.55
C ALA A 93 -17.36 -12.72 -0.50
N VAL A 94 -17.52 -11.94 0.58
CA VAL A 94 -18.59 -10.93 0.68
C VAL A 94 -18.48 -9.88 -0.43
N LYS A 95 -17.26 -9.40 -0.71
CA LYS A 95 -16.99 -8.44 -1.79
C LYS A 95 -17.34 -9.01 -3.16
N GLN A 96 -17.03 -10.28 -3.41
CA GLN A 96 -17.42 -10.96 -4.65
C GLN A 96 -18.94 -11.01 -4.82
N LEU A 97 -19.69 -11.35 -3.76
CA LEU A 97 -21.15 -11.33 -3.79
C LEU A 97 -21.70 -9.92 -3.99
N ALA A 98 -21.11 -8.90 -3.37
CA ALA A 98 -21.50 -7.51 -3.57
C ALA A 98 -21.38 -7.09 -5.04
N ILE A 99 -20.25 -7.42 -5.70
CA ILE A 99 -20.01 -7.13 -7.12
C ILE A 99 -21.03 -7.87 -8.00
N GLN A 100 -21.31 -9.14 -7.72
CA GLN A 100 -22.33 -9.91 -8.45
C GLN A 100 -23.74 -9.31 -8.32
N ASN A 101 -24.01 -8.57 -7.25
CA ASN A 101 -25.26 -7.85 -7.00
C ASN A 101 -25.20 -6.37 -7.44
N GLY A 102 -24.23 -5.99 -8.27
CA GLY A 102 -24.17 -4.67 -8.91
C GLY A 102 -23.52 -3.57 -8.07
N TYR A 103 -22.89 -3.89 -6.94
CA TYR A 103 -22.10 -2.92 -6.18
C TYR A 103 -20.72 -2.75 -6.82
N THR A 104 -20.13 -1.57 -6.68
CA THR A 104 -18.77 -1.27 -7.12
C THR A 104 -17.95 -0.71 -5.97
N SER A 105 -16.64 -0.93 -6.03
CA SER A 105 -15.70 -0.36 -5.08
C SER A 105 -15.79 1.16 -5.05
N PRO A 106 -15.93 1.79 -3.86
CA PRO A 106 -15.92 3.24 -3.70
C PRO A 106 -14.50 3.80 -3.54
N LEU A 107 -13.45 2.97 -3.61
CA LEU A 107 -12.07 3.40 -3.39
C LEU A 107 -11.54 4.25 -4.55
N ASP A 108 -10.69 5.21 -4.23
CA ASP A 108 -9.92 5.95 -5.22
C ASP A 108 -8.85 5.05 -5.84
N THR A 109 -9.13 4.60 -7.06
CA THR A 109 -8.24 3.71 -7.81
C THR A 109 -7.31 4.48 -8.73
N VAL A 110 -6.23 3.82 -9.17
CA VAL A 110 -5.39 4.38 -10.23
C VAL A 110 -6.07 4.23 -11.58
N ALA A 111 -5.89 5.22 -12.44
CA ALA A 111 -6.33 5.19 -13.83
C ALA A 111 -5.13 5.19 -14.79
N VAL A 112 -5.34 4.68 -16.00
CA VAL A 112 -4.35 4.66 -17.08
C VAL A 112 -4.69 5.76 -18.08
N LYS A 113 -3.72 6.63 -18.35
CA LYS A 113 -3.76 7.61 -19.45
C LYS A 113 -3.37 6.89 -20.74
N GLU A 114 -4.36 6.55 -21.57
CA GLU A 114 -4.18 5.75 -22.80
C GLU A 114 -3.17 6.39 -23.75
N GLU A 115 -3.18 7.71 -23.86
CA GLU A 115 -2.28 8.49 -24.72
C GLU A 115 -0.79 8.39 -24.33
N LYS A 116 -0.48 7.89 -23.13
CA LYS A 116 0.88 7.62 -22.67
C LYS A 116 1.20 6.12 -22.61
N CYS A 117 0.19 5.24 -22.72
CA CYS A 117 0.37 3.83 -22.44
C CYS A 117 0.99 3.09 -23.63
N SER A 118 2.06 2.34 -23.39
CA SER A 118 2.70 1.51 -24.42
C SER A 118 2.21 0.06 -24.44
N GLY A 119 1.22 -0.29 -23.61
CA GLY A 119 0.73 -1.66 -23.51
C GLY A 119 1.75 -2.70 -23.04
N CYS A 120 2.86 -2.32 -22.40
CA CYS A 120 3.96 -3.25 -22.09
C CYS A 120 3.66 -4.34 -21.03
N GLY A 121 2.62 -4.17 -20.21
CA GLY A 121 2.20 -5.17 -19.22
C GLY A 121 2.97 -5.19 -17.89
N ILE A 122 3.95 -4.31 -17.67
CA ILE A 122 4.73 -4.26 -16.40
C ILE A 122 3.82 -4.04 -15.19
N CYS A 123 2.77 -3.21 -15.33
CA CYS A 123 1.80 -2.95 -14.27
C CYS A 123 1.02 -4.20 -13.84
N VAL A 124 0.72 -5.11 -14.79
CA VAL A 124 0.06 -6.40 -14.53
C VAL A 124 0.95 -7.26 -13.63
N MET A 125 2.24 -7.38 -13.97
CA MET A 125 3.21 -8.17 -13.21
C MET A 125 3.50 -7.57 -11.83
N ALA A 126 3.54 -6.25 -11.73
CA ALA A 126 3.86 -5.54 -10.50
C ALA A 126 2.71 -5.60 -9.47
N CYS A 127 1.46 -5.59 -9.92
CA CYS A 127 0.30 -5.44 -9.04
C CYS A 127 0.12 -6.63 -8.08
N PRO A 128 0.08 -6.42 -6.76
CA PRO A 128 -0.18 -7.50 -5.80
C PRO A 128 -1.67 -7.93 -5.72
N TYR A 129 -2.54 -7.23 -6.43
CA TYR A 129 -3.98 -7.46 -6.46
C TYR A 129 -4.49 -7.92 -7.82
N GLU A 130 -3.61 -8.07 -8.81
CA GLU A 130 -3.99 -8.47 -10.18
C GLU A 130 -5.11 -7.58 -10.74
N ALA A 131 -5.03 -6.27 -10.46
CA ALA A 131 -6.02 -5.29 -10.89
C ALA A 131 -5.78 -4.79 -12.32
N PRO A 132 -4.54 -4.44 -12.74
CA PRO A 132 -4.27 -4.12 -14.12
C PRO A 132 -4.35 -5.36 -15.01
N HIS A 133 -4.94 -5.24 -16.18
CA HIS A 133 -4.94 -6.23 -17.25
C HIS A 133 -4.78 -5.53 -18.61
N LEU A 134 -4.43 -6.29 -19.65
CA LEU A 134 -4.25 -5.75 -20.99
C LEU A 134 -5.50 -5.96 -21.82
N ILE A 135 -5.89 -4.93 -22.57
CA ILE A 135 -7.00 -4.95 -23.51
C ILE A 135 -6.52 -4.48 -24.88
N GLU A 136 -7.22 -4.90 -25.93
CA GLU A 136 -6.96 -4.45 -27.30
C GLU A 136 -8.09 -3.51 -27.74
N LYS A 137 -7.73 -2.40 -28.38
CA LYS A 137 -8.66 -1.41 -28.93
C LYS A 137 -8.24 -1.03 -30.34
N ASP A 138 -9.21 -0.75 -31.21
CA ASP A 138 -8.95 -0.13 -32.51
C ASP A 138 -8.70 1.37 -32.30
N VAL A 139 -7.55 1.85 -32.76
CA VAL A 139 -7.17 3.26 -32.79
C VAL A 139 -6.81 3.60 -34.22
N ASP A 140 -7.67 4.37 -34.89
CA ASP A 140 -7.52 4.79 -36.28
C ASP A 140 -7.30 3.63 -37.28
N GLY A 141 -8.00 2.50 -37.08
CA GLY A 141 -7.92 1.32 -37.94
C GLY A 141 -6.71 0.42 -37.66
N VAL A 142 -5.97 0.67 -36.57
CA VAL A 142 -4.89 -0.17 -36.07
C VAL A 142 -5.29 -0.72 -34.71
N MET A 143 -5.25 -2.05 -34.56
CA MET A 143 -5.40 -2.68 -33.25
C MET A 143 -4.17 -2.41 -32.40
N ASP A 144 -4.36 -1.71 -31.29
CA ASP A 144 -3.32 -1.39 -30.31
C ASP A 144 -3.72 -1.93 -28.92
N ARG A 145 -2.75 -2.01 -28.02
CA ARG A 145 -2.88 -2.64 -26.72
C ARG A 145 -2.69 -1.65 -25.59
N PHE A 146 -3.66 -1.61 -24.67
CA PHE A 146 -3.67 -0.71 -23.52
C PHE A 146 -3.78 -1.49 -22.22
N ALA A 147 -3.30 -0.88 -21.12
CA ALA A 147 -3.60 -1.39 -19.79
C ALA A 147 -4.90 -0.77 -19.29
N GLU A 148 -5.75 -1.58 -18.68
CA GLU A 148 -6.97 -1.17 -17.97
C GLU A 148 -6.90 -1.68 -16.52
N VAL A 149 -7.50 -0.95 -15.58
CA VAL A 149 -7.46 -1.27 -14.15
C VAL A 149 -8.85 -1.67 -13.68
N ASP A 150 -8.97 -2.89 -13.14
CA ASP A 150 -10.18 -3.33 -12.46
C ASP A 150 -10.34 -2.56 -11.13
N VAL A 151 -11.33 -1.66 -11.10
CA VAL A 151 -11.64 -0.82 -9.94
C VAL A 151 -12.04 -1.62 -8.71
N ASN A 152 -12.59 -2.82 -8.90
CA ASN A 152 -13.01 -3.69 -7.81
C ASN A 152 -11.85 -4.46 -7.18
N ARG A 153 -10.69 -4.56 -7.86
CA ARG A 153 -9.49 -5.19 -7.31
C ARG A 153 -8.46 -4.19 -6.80
N CYS A 154 -8.43 -3.00 -7.38
CA CYS A 154 -7.43 -1.99 -7.06
C CYS A 154 -7.57 -1.45 -5.62
N MET A 155 -6.48 -1.51 -4.85
CA MET A 155 -6.40 -0.94 -3.50
C MET A 155 -5.62 0.39 -3.45
N GLY A 156 -5.30 0.99 -4.60
CA GLY A 156 -4.70 2.33 -4.66
C GLY A 156 -3.26 2.46 -4.14
N CYS A 157 -2.53 1.35 -3.92
CA CYS A 157 -1.19 1.36 -3.30
C CYS A 157 -0.07 2.01 -4.12
N GLY A 158 -0.26 2.21 -5.44
CA GLY A 158 0.68 2.92 -6.29
C GLY A 158 1.92 2.14 -6.77
N THR A 159 2.05 0.84 -6.48
CA THR A 159 3.20 0.05 -6.98
C THR A 159 3.31 0.06 -8.50
N CYS A 160 2.18 0.02 -9.21
CA CYS A 160 2.14 0.10 -10.68
C CYS A 160 2.51 1.50 -11.21
N VAL A 161 2.21 2.57 -10.46
CA VAL A 161 2.62 3.94 -10.82
C VAL A 161 4.15 4.01 -10.87
N ALA A 162 4.80 3.48 -9.83
CA ALA A 162 6.26 3.41 -9.74
C ALA A 162 6.92 2.40 -10.68
N ALA A 163 6.13 1.55 -11.34
CA ALA A 163 6.64 0.55 -12.29
C ALA A 163 6.37 0.94 -13.74
N CYS A 164 5.55 1.97 -13.99
CA CYS A 164 5.19 2.39 -15.34
C CYS A 164 6.30 3.25 -15.94
N PRO A 165 7.05 2.77 -16.96
CA PRO A 165 8.14 3.54 -17.55
C PRO A 165 7.65 4.78 -18.30
N MET A 166 6.39 4.78 -18.72
CA MET A 166 5.77 5.90 -19.44
C MET A 166 5.13 6.94 -18.52
N GLY A 167 5.05 6.68 -17.21
CA GLY A 167 4.29 7.53 -16.28
C GLY A 167 2.80 7.64 -16.65
N ALA A 168 2.23 6.60 -17.26
CA ALA A 168 0.85 6.58 -17.75
C ALA A 168 -0.19 6.31 -16.67
N ILE A 169 0.22 5.83 -15.48
CA ILE A 169 -0.71 5.40 -14.42
C ILE A 169 -0.68 6.42 -13.29
N ALA A 170 -1.84 6.88 -12.84
CA ALA A 170 -1.94 7.91 -11.81
C ALA A 170 -3.25 7.85 -11.00
N ARG A 171 -3.20 8.42 -9.80
CA ARG A 171 -4.33 8.97 -9.04
C ARG A 171 -3.80 10.10 -8.16
N GLU A 172 -4.68 10.97 -7.70
CA GLU A 172 -4.32 12.05 -6.77
C GLU A 172 -3.62 11.52 -5.51
N GLY A 173 -2.57 12.23 -5.08
CA GLY A 173 -1.75 11.89 -3.93
C GLY A 173 -0.76 10.74 -4.18
N VAL A 174 -0.75 10.16 -5.39
CA VAL A 174 0.13 9.04 -5.74
C VAL A 174 0.88 9.28 -7.03
N ALA A 175 0.44 10.20 -7.90
CA ALA A 175 1.11 10.44 -9.16
C ALA A 175 2.54 10.95 -8.94
N ASN A 176 3.43 10.75 -9.93
CA ASN A 176 4.76 11.36 -9.89
C ASN A 176 4.65 12.89 -9.81
N GLU A 177 3.66 13.47 -10.47
CA GLU A 177 3.33 14.90 -10.48
C GLU A 177 2.97 15.43 -9.07
N ASP A 178 2.43 14.57 -8.19
CA ASP A 178 2.08 14.96 -6.81
C ASP A 178 3.29 14.84 -5.86
N ILE A 179 4.12 13.81 -6.04
CA ILE A 179 5.19 13.45 -5.10
C ILE A 179 6.50 14.17 -5.42
N VAL A 180 6.91 14.21 -6.68
CA VAL A 180 8.23 14.74 -7.09
C VAL A 180 8.42 16.21 -6.69
N PRO A 181 7.44 17.13 -6.83
CA PRO A 181 7.61 18.51 -6.40
C PRO A 181 7.87 18.67 -4.89
N GLN A 182 7.48 17.70 -4.06
CA GLN A 182 7.67 17.74 -2.61
C GLN A 182 9.12 17.48 -2.19
N ILE A 183 9.94 16.88 -3.07
CA ILE A 183 11.35 16.54 -2.80
C ILE A 183 12.18 17.78 -2.49
N ALA A 184 11.85 18.93 -3.06
CA ALA A 184 12.61 20.15 -2.86
C ALA A 184 12.62 20.61 -1.39
N ILE A 185 13.84 20.76 -0.85
CA ILE A 185 14.11 21.33 0.47
C ILE A 185 14.45 22.80 0.30
N LYS A 186 13.78 23.69 1.04
CA LYS A 186 14.03 25.13 1.02
C LYS A 186 15.17 25.55 1.95
N SER A 187 15.41 24.77 3.01
CA SER A 187 16.46 25.03 3.98
C SER A 187 17.85 24.84 3.38
N LYS A 188 18.79 25.70 3.76
CA LYS A 188 20.22 25.56 3.45
C LYS A 188 21.01 24.85 4.56
N THR A 189 20.35 24.48 5.65
CA THR A 189 20.98 23.78 6.77
C THR A 189 21.36 22.37 6.33
N THR A 190 22.59 21.98 6.63
CA THR A 190 23.15 20.66 6.30
C THR A 190 23.36 19.84 7.58
N PRO A 191 23.22 18.51 7.53
CA PRO A 191 22.82 17.71 6.37
C PRO A 191 21.33 17.83 6.05
N SER A 192 20.98 17.73 4.77
CA SER A 192 19.61 17.73 4.26
C SER A 192 19.15 16.30 3.95
N LEU A 193 17.93 15.96 4.33
CA LEU A 193 17.39 14.61 4.26
C LEU A 193 15.96 14.62 3.73
N VAL A 194 15.67 13.76 2.76
CA VAL A 194 14.27 13.44 2.39
C VAL A 194 13.88 12.11 2.98
N VAL A 195 12.74 12.05 3.66
CA VAL A 195 12.17 10.84 4.25
C VAL A 195 10.89 10.48 3.50
N PHE A 196 10.91 9.42 2.71
CA PHE A 196 9.71 8.83 2.13
C PHE A 196 9.10 7.84 3.13
N ILE A 197 7.93 8.15 3.68
CA ILE A 197 7.28 7.37 4.72
C ILE A 197 6.03 6.65 4.19
N CYS A 198 5.97 5.34 4.41
CA CYS A 198 4.76 4.55 4.14
C CYS A 198 3.67 4.88 5.17
N ASP A 199 2.48 5.26 4.70
CA ASP A 199 1.34 5.66 5.56
C ASP A 199 0.87 4.59 6.56
N TRP A 200 1.30 3.34 6.38
CA TRP A 200 0.90 2.21 7.23
C TRP A 200 2.01 1.63 8.11
N CYS A 201 3.27 2.11 8.02
CA CYS A 201 4.35 1.49 8.78
C CYS A 201 4.42 1.99 10.24
N LEU A 202 4.02 3.23 10.49
CA LEU A 202 3.87 3.75 11.85
C LEU A 202 2.46 3.46 12.35
N ARG A 203 2.34 3.03 13.61
CA ARG A 203 1.07 2.57 14.21
C ARG A 203 0.61 3.38 15.42
N VAL A 204 1.40 4.38 15.80
CA VAL A 204 1.13 5.23 16.96
C VAL A 204 1.28 6.68 16.52
N GLU A 205 0.36 7.53 16.97
CA GLU A 205 0.30 8.95 16.58
C GLU A 205 1.55 9.71 17.04
N GLU A 206 2.17 9.28 18.14
CA GLU A 206 3.41 9.88 18.64
C GLU A 206 4.55 9.78 17.63
N ASP A 207 4.69 8.64 16.95
CA ASP A 207 5.74 8.44 15.94
C ASP A 207 5.51 9.31 14.70
N GLU A 208 4.24 9.58 14.35
CA GLU A 208 3.89 10.49 13.27
C GLU A 208 4.19 11.94 13.67
N SER A 209 3.85 12.35 14.90
CA SER A 209 4.15 13.68 15.41
C SER A 209 5.67 13.96 15.48
N ILE A 210 6.48 12.92 15.71
CA ILE A 210 7.94 13.02 15.68
C ILE A 210 8.41 13.41 14.29
N LEU A 211 7.85 12.83 13.22
CA LEU A 211 8.22 13.16 11.84
C LEU A 211 7.97 14.63 11.53
N GLU A 212 6.86 15.17 12.02
CA GLU A 212 6.47 16.57 11.83
C GLU A 212 7.28 17.55 12.69
N SER A 213 7.99 17.06 13.72
CA SER A 213 8.79 17.88 14.63
C SER A 213 10.20 18.18 14.14
N TYR A 214 10.68 17.50 13.08
CA TYR A 214 12.03 17.71 12.57
C TYR A 214 12.16 19.08 11.89
N PRO A 215 13.35 19.72 11.97
CA PRO A 215 13.63 21.00 11.31
C PRO A 215 13.55 20.91 9.78
N ASP A 216 13.42 22.07 9.13
CA ASP A 216 13.19 22.21 7.68
C ASP A 216 14.26 21.58 6.75
N ASN A 217 15.42 21.15 7.28
CA ASN A 217 16.40 20.35 6.52
C ASN A 217 16.01 18.87 6.40
N VAL A 218 14.99 18.42 7.12
CA VAL A 218 14.37 17.09 6.95
C VAL A 218 13.01 17.27 6.31
N ARG A 219 12.85 16.78 5.08
CA ARG A 219 11.58 16.80 4.36
C ARG A 219 10.93 15.43 4.44
N VAL A 220 9.79 15.34 5.11
CA VAL A 220 8.96 14.13 5.15
C VAL A 220 7.96 14.17 3.99
N ILE A 221 7.86 13.05 3.27
CA ILE A 221 6.96 12.85 2.14
C ILE A 221 6.19 11.55 2.36
N HIS A 222 4.89 11.67 2.50
CA HIS A 222 3.98 10.54 2.66
C HIS A 222 3.75 9.84 1.32
N ILE A 223 3.82 8.50 1.35
CA ILE A 223 3.45 7.63 0.24
C ILE A 223 2.52 6.53 0.74
N PRO A 224 1.50 6.12 -0.04
CA PRO A 224 0.56 5.11 0.41
C PRO A 224 1.23 3.80 0.81
N CYS A 225 2.33 3.45 0.16
CA CYS A 225 3.08 2.24 0.42
C CYS A 225 4.53 2.43 0.05
N SER A 226 5.48 1.83 0.76
CA SER A 226 6.88 1.80 0.33
C SER A 226 7.04 1.21 -1.07
N GLY A 227 6.17 0.30 -1.52
CA GLY A 227 6.18 -0.21 -2.91
C GLY A 227 5.94 0.86 -3.99
N ARG A 228 5.37 2.01 -3.63
CA ARG A 228 5.22 3.20 -4.47
C ARG A 228 6.53 3.95 -4.67
N ILE A 229 7.58 3.68 -3.89
CA ILE A 229 8.87 4.33 -4.15
C ILE A 229 9.32 4.01 -5.56
N ASP A 230 9.67 5.07 -6.27
CA ASP A 230 10.36 5.01 -7.54
C ASP A 230 11.84 5.30 -7.26
N PRO A 231 12.78 4.40 -7.58
CA PRO A 231 14.22 4.66 -7.42
C PRO A 231 14.67 5.98 -8.05
N GLN A 232 14.00 6.44 -9.12
CA GLN A 232 14.26 7.72 -9.74
C GLN A 232 14.07 8.88 -8.76
N MET A 233 13.08 8.82 -7.86
CA MET A 233 12.84 9.87 -6.85
C MET A 233 14.04 10.01 -5.90
N ALA A 234 14.62 8.88 -5.47
CA ALA A 234 15.81 8.90 -4.62
C ALA A 234 17.01 9.51 -5.37
N VAL A 235 17.23 9.11 -6.62
CA VAL A 235 18.31 9.66 -7.46
C VAL A 235 18.10 11.16 -7.71
N MET A 236 16.88 11.60 -8.01
CA MET A 236 16.54 13.01 -8.25
C MET A 236 16.75 13.86 -7.00
N ALA A 237 16.42 13.34 -5.82
CA ALA A 237 16.71 14.02 -4.55
C ALA A 237 18.22 14.25 -4.38
N LEU A 238 19.03 13.21 -4.54
CA LEU A 238 20.49 13.32 -4.43
C LEU A 238 21.08 14.27 -5.48
N ALA A 239 20.61 14.19 -6.73
CA ALA A 239 21.06 15.04 -7.84
C ALA A 239 20.70 16.52 -7.63
N SER A 240 19.65 16.80 -6.84
CA SER A 240 19.23 18.15 -6.46
C SER A 240 20.06 18.71 -5.29
N GLY A 241 21.10 18.01 -4.84
CA GLY A 241 21.99 18.43 -3.75
C GLY A 241 21.52 18.04 -2.35
N ILE A 242 20.49 17.20 -2.23
CA ILE A 242 20.03 16.68 -0.94
C ILE A 242 21.01 15.61 -0.47
N ASP A 243 21.44 15.68 0.79
CA ASP A 243 22.55 14.87 1.29
C ASP A 243 22.18 13.40 1.42
N GLY A 244 20.93 13.09 1.81
CA GLY A 244 20.47 11.70 1.88
C GLY A 244 18.99 11.50 1.64
N VAL A 245 18.63 10.24 1.44
CA VAL A 245 17.27 9.76 1.25
C VAL A 245 17.01 8.58 2.18
N LEU A 246 16.00 8.68 3.01
CA LEU A 246 15.50 7.60 3.85
C LEU A 246 14.15 7.14 3.32
N VAL A 247 13.99 5.85 3.10
CA VAL A 247 12.71 5.23 2.72
C VAL A 247 12.27 4.35 3.87
N CYS A 248 11.03 4.52 4.32
CA CYS A 248 10.47 3.79 5.45
C CYS A 248 9.28 2.95 5.01
N GLY A 249 9.27 1.66 5.38
CA GLY A 249 8.20 0.72 5.04
C GLY A 249 7.84 -0.18 6.22
N CYS A 250 6.75 -0.94 6.08
CA CYS A 250 6.35 -1.91 7.11
C CYS A 250 7.41 -3.00 7.26
N ALA A 251 7.52 -3.63 8.44
CA ALA A 251 8.31 -4.84 8.64
C ALA A 251 7.91 -5.97 7.66
N PRO A 252 8.85 -6.88 7.31
CA PRO A 252 8.52 -8.09 6.56
C PRO A 252 7.35 -8.86 7.18
N GLY A 253 6.37 -9.25 6.35
CA GLY A 253 5.15 -9.92 6.81
C GLY A 253 4.07 -8.99 7.37
N GLU A 254 4.34 -7.69 7.55
CA GLU A 254 3.36 -6.72 8.06
C GLU A 254 2.83 -5.74 7.00
N CYS A 255 3.19 -5.94 5.73
CA CYS A 255 2.83 -5.00 4.68
C CYS A 255 1.31 -4.90 4.51
N HIS A 256 0.78 -3.68 4.63
CA HIS A 256 -0.65 -3.42 4.43
C HIS A 256 -1.13 -3.79 3.03
N PHE A 257 -0.29 -3.61 1.99
CA PHE A 257 -0.64 -3.92 0.60
C PHE A 257 0.01 -5.22 0.07
N LYS A 258 -0.05 -6.28 0.90
CA LYS A 258 0.50 -7.64 0.65
C LYS A 258 2.03 -7.71 0.52
N ARG A 259 2.62 -7.12 -0.51
CA ARG A 259 4.05 -7.27 -0.84
C ARG A 259 4.78 -5.96 -1.18
N GLY A 260 4.20 -4.80 -0.91
CA GLY A 260 4.82 -3.50 -1.21
C GLY A 260 6.20 -3.29 -0.55
N THR A 261 6.34 -3.67 0.72
CA THR A 261 7.65 -3.66 1.42
C THR A 261 8.69 -4.51 0.71
N TYR A 262 8.33 -5.72 0.28
CA TYR A 262 9.23 -6.62 -0.42
C TYR A 262 9.67 -6.02 -1.77
N VAL A 263 8.74 -5.45 -2.53
CA VAL A 263 9.04 -4.74 -3.78
C VAL A 263 10.00 -3.58 -3.54
N SER A 264 9.78 -2.78 -2.48
CA SER A 264 10.68 -1.69 -2.08
C SER A 264 12.08 -2.20 -1.72
N GLN A 265 12.18 -3.31 -0.98
CA GLN A 265 13.46 -3.93 -0.64
C GLN A 265 14.26 -4.32 -1.89
N CYS A 266 13.62 -4.93 -2.88
CA CYS A 266 14.27 -5.26 -4.15
C CYS A 266 14.71 -4.01 -4.92
N LYS A 267 13.82 -3.00 -5.03
CA LYS A 267 14.10 -1.76 -5.76
C LYS A 267 15.25 -0.96 -5.15
N ILE A 268 15.18 -0.69 -3.84
CA ILE A 268 16.19 0.10 -3.14
C ILE A 268 17.48 -0.70 -2.95
N GLY A 269 17.40 -2.01 -2.74
CA GLY A 269 18.58 -2.87 -2.70
C GLY A 269 19.35 -2.89 -4.02
N LEU A 270 18.64 -2.90 -5.16
CA LEU A 270 19.28 -2.75 -6.46
C LEU A 270 19.90 -1.36 -6.63
N LEU A 271 19.19 -0.30 -6.23
CA LEU A 271 19.72 1.06 -6.27
C LEU A 271 20.99 1.21 -5.43
N ASP A 272 21.04 0.66 -4.22
CA ASP A 272 22.21 0.66 -3.36
C ASP A 272 23.42 0.00 -4.04
N LYS A 273 23.21 -1.14 -4.71
CA LYS A 273 24.26 -1.81 -5.49
C LYS A 273 24.74 -0.96 -6.66
N LEU A 274 23.84 -0.25 -7.34
CA LEU A 274 24.21 0.67 -8.43
C LEU A 274 25.00 1.88 -7.92
N ILE A 275 24.60 2.46 -6.78
CA ILE A 275 25.30 3.59 -6.12
C ILE A 275 26.74 3.19 -5.76
N GLN A 276 26.94 1.99 -5.22
CA GLN A 276 28.28 1.44 -4.92
C GLN A 276 29.15 1.32 -6.18
N GLN A 277 28.58 0.96 -7.33
CA GLN A 277 29.32 0.81 -8.59
C GLN A 277 29.75 2.15 -9.21
N VAL A 278 29.05 3.25 -8.90
CA VAL A 278 29.37 4.58 -9.40
C VAL A 278 30.18 5.42 -8.40
N GLU A 279 30.75 4.77 -7.38
CA GLU A 279 31.62 5.38 -6.36
C GLU A 279 30.99 6.57 -5.62
N LEU A 280 29.65 6.59 -5.52
CA LEU A 280 28.96 7.52 -4.63
C LEU A 280 29.15 7.07 -3.17
N PRO A 281 29.27 8.01 -2.21
CA PRO A 281 29.42 7.66 -0.81
C PRO A 281 28.31 6.72 -0.34
N GLU A 282 28.69 5.66 0.37
CA GLU A 282 27.75 4.71 0.97
C GLU A 282 26.79 5.43 1.93
N GLN A 283 25.62 4.82 2.18
CA GLN A 283 24.63 5.30 3.16
C GLN A 283 23.87 6.57 2.79
N ARG A 284 24.02 7.11 1.56
CA ARG A 284 23.17 8.24 1.09
C ARG A 284 21.73 7.84 0.79
N VAL A 285 21.45 6.55 0.55
CA VAL A 285 20.09 6.03 0.41
C VAL A 285 19.93 4.84 1.35
N LYS A 286 18.92 4.86 2.21
CA LYS A 286 18.65 3.76 3.16
C LYS A 286 17.18 3.38 3.13
N PHE A 287 16.90 2.07 3.12
CA PHE A 287 15.57 1.54 3.34
C PHE A 287 15.46 0.96 4.75
N VAL A 288 14.51 1.46 5.54
CA VAL A 288 14.23 1.03 6.90
C VAL A 288 12.86 0.37 6.94
N GLN A 289 12.80 -0.77 7.62
CA GLN A 289 11.58 -1.54 7.84
C GLN A 289 11.19 -1.42 9.32
N ILE A 290 10.00 -0.86 9.56
CA ILE A 290 9.44 -0.57 10.89
C ILE A 290 8.18 -1.41 11.08
N GLY A 291 8.14 -2.22 12.13
CA GLY A 291 7.04 -3.11 12.46
C GLY A 291 6.21 -2.64 13.65
N THR A 292 5.23 -3.45 14.03
CA THR A 292 4.29 -3.16 15.13
C THR A 292 4.98 -2.92 16.48
N GLN A 293 6.13 -3.57 16.70
CA GLN A 293 6.87 -3.52 17.97
C GLN A 293 7.96 -2.44 18.00
N ASP A 294 8.16 -1.69 16.92
CA ASP A 294 9.27 -0.73 16.76
C ASP A 294 8.88 0.70 17.15
N ARG A 295 8.02 0.89 18.15
CA ARG A 295 7.56 2.23 18.59
C ARG A 295 8.75 3.12 18.96
N GLY A 296 8.76 4.36 18.48
CA GLY A 296 9.83 5.33 18.73
C GLY A 296 11.09 5.13 17.89
N ARG A 297 11.22 4.00 17.15
CA ARG A 297 12.41 3.69 16.35
C ARG A 297 12.63 4.68 15.21
N ILE A 298 11.55 5.27 14.67
CA ILE A 298 11.64 6.22 13.55
C ILE A 298 12.57 7.41 13.86
N ARG A 299 12.52 7.92 15.10
CA ARG A 299 13.40 8.99 15.56
C ARG A 299 14.87 8.60 15.46
N LEU A 300 15.19 7.42 16.00
CA LEU A 300 16.55 6.89 16.00
C LEU A 300 17.06 6.70 14.56
N GLU A 301 16.21 6.24 13.65
CA GLU A 301 16.61 5.99 12.26
C GLU A 301 16.91 7.29 11.50
N ILE A 302 16.15 8.36 11.77
CA ILE A 302 16.42 9.69 11.21
C ILE A 302 17.67 10.30 11.83
N ASP A 303 17.80 10.29 13.15
CA ASP A 303 18.96 10.86 13.87
C ASP A 303 20.26 10.16 13.46
N ASN A 304 20.23 8.83 13.31
CA ASN A 304 21.36 8.04 12.84
C ASN A 304 21.70 8.35 11.38
N MET A 305 20.68 8.54 10.52
CA MET A 305 20.89 8.91 9.12
C MET A 305 21.56 10.29 9.03
N LEU A 306 21.06 11.30 9.74
CA LEU A 306 21.66 12.64 9.77
C LEU A 306 23.12 12.59 10.25
N SER A 307 23.40 11.88 11.35
CA SER A 307 24.75 11.71 11.88
C SER A 307 25.69 11.04 10.85
N SER A 308 25.22 10.02 10.12
CA SER A 308 26.02 9.36 9.08
C SER A 308 26.35 10.29 7.91
N LEU A 309 25.43 11.19 7.54
CA LEU A 309 25.62 12.16 6.47
C LEU A 309 26.61 13.27 6.84
N GLU A 310 26.68 13.66 8.12
CA GLU A 310 27.68 14.60 8.62
C GLU A 310 29.10 14.05 8.45
N ILE A 311 29.33 12.80 8.85
CA ILE A 311 30.63 12.13 8.73
C ILE A 311 31.07 12.04 7.26
N VAL A 312 30.16 11.69 6.35
CA VAL A 312 30.48 11.60 4.91
C VAL A 312 30.93 12.94 4.34
N LYS A 313 30.37 14.06 4.82
CA LYS A 313 30.78 15.41 4.41
C LYS A 313 32.12 15.85 4.96
N GLU A 314 32.51 15.39 6.14
CA GLU A 314 33.82 15.72 6.70
C GLU A 314 34.97 15.02 5.95
N VAL A 315 34.67 13.92 5.25
CA VAL A 315 35.65 13.06 4.57
C VAL A 315 35.74 13.34 3.05
N ALA A 316 34.73 13.97 2.44
CA ALA A 316 34.63 14.28 1.01
C ALA A 316 35.19 15.67 0.65
#